data_AF-A0A133VE71-F1
#
_entry.id   AF-A0A133VE71-F1
#
_cell.length_a   1.000
_cell.length_b   1.000
_cell.length_c   1.000
_cell.angle_alpha   90.00
_cell.angle_beta   90.00
_cell.angle_gamma   90.00
#
_symmetry.space_group_name_H-M   'P 1'
#
loop_
_entity.id
_entity.type
_entity.pdbx_description
1 polymer ?
#
loop_
_entity_poly.entity_id
_entity_poly.type
_entity_poly.pdbx_seq_one_letter_code
_entity_poly.pdbx_strand_id
1 'polypeptide(L)'
;MSEEYNQIVIMLERLKEELNSAIDECIEELTGETAEEREGRKIKILKAIYDAGGTVGLEKFHELGEEVGYDPRGLGGLFAWQGRGATLQKVEKLDKTEIVLTPKGREFLEEEELI
;
A
#
# COMPACT_ATOMS: atom_id res chain seq x y z
N MET A 1 -21.65 -22.41 -11.26
CA MET A 1 -21.76 -21.15 -10.48
C MET A 1 -23.16 -20.62 -10.73
N SER A 2 -23.97 -20.37 -9.68
CA SER A 2 -25.37 -19.94 -9.85
C SER A 2 -25.46 -18.44 -10.14
N GLU A 3 -26.52 -18.01 -10.85
CA GLU A 3 -26.83 -16.60 -11.13
C GLU A 3 -26.81 -15.73 -9.87
N GLU A 4 -27.37 -16.26 -8.78
CA GLU A 4 -27.40 -15.62 -7.45
C GLU A 4 -26.00 -15.37 -6.90
N TYR A 5 -25.07 -16.31 -7.08
CA TYR A 5 -23.68 -16.14 -6.64
C TYR A 5 -23.01 -14.96 -7.37
N ASN A 6 -23.23 -14.85 -8.69
CA ASN A 6 -22.67 -13.76 -9.48
C ASN A 6 -23.26 -12.39 -9.05
N GLN A 7 -24.56 -12.33 -8.76
CA GLN A 7 -25.17 -11.10 -8.25
C GLN A 7 -24.61 -10.67 -6.89
N ILE A 8 -24.34 -11.63 -6.00
CA ILE A 8 -23.72 -11.35 -4.70
C ILE A 8 -22.31 -10.78 -4.89
N VAL A 9 -21.50 -11.36 -5.79
CA VAL A 9 -20.14 -10.88 -6.07
C VAL A 9 -20.15 -9.43 -6.56
N ILE A 10 -21.00 -9.11 -7.54
CA ILE A 10 -21.13 -7.75 -8.08
C ILE A 10 -21.56 -6.76 -6.99
N MET A 11 -22.49 -7.15 -6.13
CA MET A 11 -22.94 -6.31 -5.01
C MET A 11 -21.81 -6.04 -4.01
N LEU A 12 -20.98 -7.04 -3.71
CA LEU A 12 -19.84 -6.90 -2.81
C LEU A 12 -18.73 -6.01 -3.41
N GLU A 13 -18.46 -6.13 -4.71
CA GLU A 13 -17.52 -5.27 -5.41
C GLU A 13 -17.97 -3.81 -5.37
N ARG A 14 -19.25 -3.54 -5.65
CA ARG A 14 -19.80 -2.18 -5.57
C ARG A 14 -19.74 -1.61 -4.15
N LEU A 15 -20.13 -2.39 -3.15
CA LEU A 15 -20.08 -1.94 -1.74
C LEU A 15 -18.64 -1.60 -1.31
N LYS A 16 -17.65 -2.37 -1.79
CA LYS A 16 -16.24 -2.10 -1.54
C LYS A 16 -15.79 -0.78 -2.18
N GLU A 17 -16.20 -0.50 -3.41
CA GLU A 17 -15.90 0.75 -4.10
C GLU A 17 -16.54 1.96 -3.39
N GLU A 18 -17.82 1.86 -3.03
CA GLU A 18 -18.54 2.90 -2.27
C GLU A 18 -17.87 3.20 -0.92
N LEU A 19 -17.47 2.15 -0.19
CA LEU A 19 -16.78 2.29 1.10
C LEU A 19 -15.40 2.95 0.93
N ASN A 20 -14.64 2.57 -0.08
CA ASN A 20 -13.33 3.16 -0.36
C ASN A 20 -13.44 4.64 -0.70
N SER A 21 -14.40 5.02 -1.55
CA SER A 21 -14.67 6.43 -1.88
C SER A 21 -15.00 7.24 -0.62
N ALA A 22 -15.88 6.72 0.23
CA ALA A 22 -16.26 7.39 1.48
C ALA A 22 -15.07 7.53 2.46
N ILE A 23 -14.17 6.54 2.52
CA ILE A 23 -12.94 6.63 3.29
C ILE A 23 -12.03 7.73 2.72
N ASP A 24 -11.86 7.77 1.41
CA ASP A 24 -11.00 8.75 0.75
C ASP A 24 -11.50 10.19 0.96
N GLU A 25 -12.82 10.40 0.86
CA GLU A 25 -13.49 11.67 1.18
C GLU A 25 -13.28 12.07 2.64
N CYS A 26 -13.49 11.14 3.58
CA CYS A 26 -13.27 11.40 5.01
C CYS A 26 -11.82 11.78 5.32
N ILE A 27 -10.84 11.11 4.67
CA ILE A 27 -9.43 11.47 4.86
C ILE A 27 -9.17 12.86 4.31
N GLU A 28 -9.65 13.18 3.10
CA GLU A 28 -9.46 14.51 2.50
C GLU A 28 -10.08 15.62 3.35
N GLU A 29 -11.28 15.41 3.90
CA GLU A 29 -11.90 16.36 4.83
C GLU A 29 -11.10 16.56 6.13
N LEU A 30 -10.50 15.50 6.65
CA LEU A 30 -9.76 15.53 7.93
C LEU A 30 -8.34 16.06 7.79
N THR A 31 -7.65 15.73 6.69
CA THR A 31 -6.22 16.01 6.52
C THR A 31 -5.92 17.03 5.44
N GLY A 32 -6.91 17.36 4.58
CA GLY A 32 -6.72 18.18 3.38
C GLY A 32 -5.94 17.46 2.27
N GLU A 33 -5.68 16.16 2.43
CA GLU A 33 -4.89 15.38 1.49
C GLU A 33 -5.80 14.59 0.54
N THR A 34 -5.49 14.65 -0.74
CA THR A 34 -6.20 13.89 -1.78
C THR A 34 -5.78 12.41 -1.83
N ALA A 35 -6.61 11.57 -2.45
CA ALA A 35 -6.26 10.18 -2.71
C ALA A 35 -4.99 10.04 -3.59
N GLU A 36 -4.81 10.95 -4.55
CA GLU A 36 -3.65 10.98 -5.45
C GLU A 36 -2.34 11.29 -4.69
N GLU A 37 -2.37 12.26 -3.79
CA GLU A 37 -1.21 12.57 -2.93
C GLU A 37 -0.83 11.41 -2.03
N ARG A 38 -1.82 10.74 -1.42
CA ARG A 38 -1.60 9.52 -0.63
C ARG A 38 -0.92 8.46 -1.46
N GLU A 39 -1.46 8.20 -2.65
CA GLU A 39 -0.91 7.20 -3.57
C GLU A 39 0.53 7.52 -3.97
N GLY A 40 0.81 8.77 -4.31
CA GLY A 40 2.17 9.24 -4.62
C GLY A 40 3.15 9.01 -3.48
N ARG A 41 2.74 9.15 -2.22
CA ARG A 41 3.59 8.84 -1.05
C ARG A 41 3.88 7.36 -0.92
N LYS A 42 2.90 6.48 -1.15
CA LYS A 42 3.12 5.03 -1.14
C LYS A 42 4.14 4.62 -2.20
N ILE A 43 3.98 5.15 -3.41
CA ILE A 43 4.89 4.90 -4.54
C ILE A 43 6.33 5.28 -4.16
N LYS A 44 6.53 6.45 -3.56
CA LYS A 44 7.85 6.90 -3.11
C LYS A 44 8.50 5.93 -2.13
N ILE A 45 7.74 5.39 -1.17
CA ILE A 45 8.28 4.40 -0.21
C ILE A 45 8.69 3.12 -0.93
N LEU A 46 7.85 2.58 -1.81
CA LEU A 46 8.18 1.35 -2.54
C LEU A 46 9.42 1.52 -3.41
N LYS A 47 9.52 2.65 -4.12
CA LYS A 47 10.70 2.98 -4.91
C LYS A 47 11.95 3.10 -4.03
N ALA A 48 11.86 3.75 -2.87
CA ALA A 48 12.99 3.84 -1.94
C ALA A 48 13.45 2.46 -1.43
N ILE A 49 12.52 1.54 -1.15
CA ILE A 49 12.85 0.16 -0.77
C ILE A 49 13.50 -0.58 -1.95
N TYR A 50 13.00 -0.39 -3.17
CA TYR A 50 13.61 -0.95 -4.38
C TYR A 50 15.05 -0.46 -4.57
N ASP A 51 15.26 0.85 -4.53
CA ASP A 51 16.57 1.50 -4.71
C ASP A 51 17.57 1.05 -3.62
N ALA A 52 17.09 0.67 -2.43
CA ALA A 52 17.89 0.07 -1.35
C ALA A 52 18.20 -1.44 -1.54
N GLY A 53 17.85 -2.03 -2.69
CA GLY A 53 18.06 -3.45 -3.00
C GLY A 53 16.87 -4.35 -2.69
N GLY A 54 15.68 -3.77 -2.46
CA GLY A 54 14.42 -4.50 -2.24
C GLY A 54 14.18 -4.98 -0.82
N THR A 55 15.05 -4.64 0.13
CA THR A 55 14.89 -5.01 1.56
C THR A 55 15.47 -3.92 2.44
N VAL A 56 14.71 -3.52 3.46
CA VAL A 56 15.14 -2.53 4.47
C VAL A 56 14.84 -3.03 5.88
N GLY A 57 15.57 -2.54 6.89
CA GLY A 57 15.21 -2.77 8.29
C GLY A 57 13.95 -2.01 8.69
N LEU A 58 13.28 -2.45 9.75
CA LEU A 58 12.07 -1.79 10.27
C LEU A 58 12.29 -0.30 10.63
N GLU A 59 13.43 0.02 11.25
CA GLU A 59 13.78 1.41 11.58
C GLU A 59 13.88 2.25 10.30
N LYS A 60 14.62 1.76 9.29
CA LYS A 60 14.73 2.47 8.01
C LYS A 60 13.38 2.60 7.31
N PHE A 61 12.51 1.60 7.41
CA PHE A 61 11.16 1.68 6.87
C PHE A 61 10.33 2.80 7.52
N HIS A 62 10.43 2.97 8.84
CA HIS A 62 9.78 4.08 9.53
C HIS A 62 10.37 5.45 9.11
N GLU A 63 11.69 5.56 9.01
CA GLU A 63 12.35 6.78 8.51
C GLU A 63 11.85 7.16 7.11
N LEU A 64 11.80 6.20 6.18
CA LEU A 64 11.28 6.42 4.82
C LEU A 64 9.82 6.90 4.84
N GLY A 65 9.02 6.36 5.77
CA GLY A 65 7.65 6.81 6.01
C GLY A 65 7.60 8.28 6.42
N GLU A 66 8.36 8.66 7.45
CA GLU A 66 8.41 10.02 7.95
C GLU A 66 8.92 11.01 6.90
N GLU A 67 9.94 10.64 6.12
CA GLU A 67 10.51 11.46 5.03
C GLU A 67 9.48 11.85 3.97
N VAL A 68 8.49 10.99 3.71
CA VAL A 68 7.39 11.29 2.78
C VAL A 68 6.13 11.81 3.47
N GLY A 69 6.14 11.98 4.80
CA GLY A 69 5.05 12.55 5.58
C GLY A 69 4.05 11.55 6.17
N TYR A 70 4.37 10.25 6.20
CA TYR A 70 3.59 9.27 6.94
C TYR A 70 3.90 9.33 8.44
N ASP A 71 2.85 9.17 9.26
CA ASP A 71 3.02 8.71 10.64
C ASP A 71 3.43 7.22 10.60
N PRO A 72 4.48 6.79 11.34
CA PRO A 72 4.91 5.40 11.39
C PRO A 72 3.77 4.40 11.71
N ARG A 73 2.76 4.83 12.46
CA ARG A 73 1.57 4.01 12.79
C ARG A 73 0.67 3.76 11.59
N GLY A 74 0.72 4.61 10.57
CA GLY A 74 -0.07 4.53 9.33
C GLY A 74 0.54 3.65 8.24
N LEU A 75 1.77 3.17 8.42
CA LEU A 75 2.49 2.39 7.40
C LEU A 75 1.94 0.98 7.18
N GLY A 76 1.07 0.49 8.08
CA GLY A 76 0.41 -0.81 7.94
C GLY A 76 -0.39 -0.95 6.64
N GLY A 77 -0.93 0.15 6.11
CA GLY A 77 -1.67 0.16 4.85
C GLY A 77 -0.83 -0.15 3.61
N LEU A 78 0.50 -0.10 3.71
CA LEU A 78 1.43 -0.40 2.61
C LEU A 78 1.61 -1.91 2.36
N PHE A 79 1.26 -2.76 3.34
CA PHE A 79 1.38 -4.21 3.19
C PHE A 79 0.23 -4.84 2.40
N ALA A 80 -0.92 -4.14 2.33
CA ALA A 80 -2.10 -4.58 1.61
C ALA A 80 -2.59 -3.43 0.72
N TRP A 81 -1.87 -3.19 -0.38
CA TRP A 81 -2.27 -2.17 -1.33
C TRP A 81 -3.47 -2.66 -2.14
N GLN A 82 -4.56 -1.92 -2.03
CA GLN A 82 -5.85 -2.27 -2.63
C GLN A 82 -5.72 -2.70 -4.09
N GLY A 83 -6.32 -3.85 -4.42
CA GLY A 83 -6.42 -4.36 -5.79
C GLY A 83 -5.13 -4.95 -6.37
N ARG A 84 -3.95 -4.62 -5.82
CA ARG A 84 -2.64 -5.02 -6.36
C ARG A 84 -1.94 -6.13 -5.57
N GLY A 85 -2.56 -6.58 -4.49
CA GLY A 85 -2.02 -7.62 -3.60
C GLY A 85 -0.97 -7.07 -2.62
N ALA A 86 -0.29 -7.98 -1.92
CA ALA A 86 0.72 -7.56 -0.96
C ALA A 86 1.98 -7.08 -1.69
N THR A 87 2.27 -5.78 -1.65
CA THR A 87 3.47 -5.18 -2.26
C THR A 87 4.67 -5.17 -1.33
N LEU A 88 4.43 -5.26 -0.02
CA LEU A 88 5.44 -5.42 1.02
C LEU A 88 5.17 -6.67 1.87
N GLN A 89 6.25 -7.23 2.43
CA GLN A 89 6.19 -8.31 3.40
C GLN A 89 7.08 -7.99 4.60
N LYS A 90 6.54 -8.21 5.81
CA LYS A 90 7.32 -8.17 7.05
C LYS A 90 7.96 -9.53 7.28
N VAL A 91 9.28 -9.57 7.44
CA VAL A 91 10.07 -10.77 7.71
C VAL A 91 10.73 -10.63 9.08
N GLU A 92 10.38 -11.52 10.01
CA GLU A 92 10.98 -11.57 11.34
C GLU A 92 12.18 -12.52 11.34
N LYS A 93 13.34 -12.00 11.72
CA LYS A 93 14.58 -12.76 11.95
C LYS A 93 14.85 -12.80 13.46
N LEU A 94 15.81 -13.64 13.87
CA LEU A 94 16.16 -13.87 15.28
C LEU A 94 16.50 -12.57 16.04
N ASP A 95 17.10 -11.59 15.36
CA ASP A 95 17.65 -10.36 15.94
C ASP A 95 17.03 -9.08 15.37
N LYS A 96 16.24 -9.16 14.29
CA LYS A 96 15.71 -7.99 13.59
C LYS A 96 14.44 -8.27 12.79
N THR A 97 13.72 -7.21 12.49
CA THR A 97 12.63 -7.20 11.51
C THR A 97 13.08 -6.51 10.24
N GLU A 98 12.77 -7.12 9.10
CA GLU A 98 12.99 -6.56 7.77
C GLU A 98 11.67 -6.39 7.02
N ILE A 99 11.60 -5.36 6.19
CA ILE A 99 10.52 -5.10 5.24
C ILE A 99 11.06 -5.38 3.85
N VAL A 100 10.39 -6.27 3.13
CA VAL A 100 10.81 -6.78 1.83
C VAL A 100 9.80 -6.38 0.76
N LEU A 101 10.29 -5.85 -0.36
CA LEU A 101 9.48 -5.62 -1.55
C LEU A 101 9.14 -6.96 -2.19
N THR A 102 7.85 -7.26 -2.31
CA THR A 102 7.40 -8.53 -2.89
C THR A 102 7.55 -8.51 -4.42
N PRO A 103 7.45 -9.67 -5.11
CA PRO A 103 7.36 -9.70 -6.57
C PRO A 103 6.23 -8.83 -7.12
N LYS A 104 5.08 -8.77 -6.44
CA LYS A 104 3.95 -7.91 -6.81
C LYS A 104 4.26 -6.42 -6.66
N GLY A 105 4.99 -6.05 -5.61
CA GLY A 105 5.48 -4.68 -5.44
C GLY A 105 6.47 -4.26 -6.52
N ARG A 106 7.29 -5.20 -7.00
CA ARG A 106 8.22 -4.95 -8.13
C ARG A 106 7.47 -4.81 -9.46
N GLU A 107 6.57 -5.74 -9.77
CA GLU A 107 5.72 -5.70 -10.97
C GLU A 107 4.96 -4.38 -11.06
N PHE A 108 4.41 -3.92 -9.94
CA PHE A 108 3.79 -2.59 -9.84
C PHE A 108 4.72 -1.45 -10.27
N LEU A 109 5.96 -1.43 -9.75
CA LEU A 109 6.90 -0.36 -10.10
C LEU A 109 7.31 -0.41 -11.58
N GLU A 110 7.35 -1.61 -12.18
CA GLU A 110 7.61 -1.80 -13.62
C GLU A 110 6.41 -1.29 -14.47
N GLU A 111 5.18 -1.62 -14.08
CA GLU A 111 3.95 -1.17 -14.76
C GLU A 111 3.79 0.35 -14.79
N GLU A 112 4.24 1.02 -13.72
CA GLU A 112 4.18 2.48 -13.59
C GLU A 112 5.44 3.18 -14.19
N GLU A 113 6.31 2.44 -14.89
CA GLU A 113 7.56 2.94 -15.52
C GLU A 113 8.52 3.62 -14.53
N LEU A 114 8.54 3.16 -13.27
CA LEU A 114 9.35 3.74 -12.19
C LEU A 114 10.70 3.04 -11.98
N ILE A 115 10.91 1.87 -12.59
CA ILE A 115 12.13 1.06 -12.55
C ILE A 115 12.39 0.33 -13.87
#